data_AF-A0A7C2LWK1-F1
#
_entry.id   AF-A0A7C2LWK1-F1
#
_cell.length_a   1.000
_cell.length_b   1.000
_cell.length_c   1.000
_cell.angle_alpha   90.00
_cell.angle_beta   90.00
_cell.angle_gamma   90.00
#
_symmetry.space_group_name_H-M   'P 1'
#
loop_
_entity.id
_entity.type
_entity.pdbx_description
1 polymer ?
#
loop_
_entity_poly.entity_id
_entity_poly.type
_entity_poly.pdbx_seq_one_letter_code
_entity_poly.pdbx_strand_id
1 'polypeptide(L)'
;MKNFYFLMVCLMTALLISCQKEEPKTTGTTGILHIDVGVDIHVVERQSLLKSTLQTEDFKVVIFRADGTVVMTFENALEMPDMIELETGYYYVEAHSDNNLPAAFENPYYYGVSDIFAISSNLQESVTVTCRLANTIVSVVYSGNITDNFLDYSTTVSSSLGTLVFSREETRLGYFQTLPLDILVELSYQKLDGTPVSKTLTGNIPDPLANRHYEIQVDASINEGMANFQILLDETVVEVEVVDISDESGNQQNGAVGYGEILITEIMYDPDALGDTEGEWIEIYNNSTQTINLQHLLLGREDDISFVIEESIELPPAEYFVFKRTEQAVEVTNSLSYNSAINLNNTGNLLAIYNAGTETEPGALIFALNYGEDGFPTGSGASICLNPMMLNAAEAVLGTSWCTSTSAYSTGDLGTPGTVNDPCQ
;
A
#
# COMPACT_ATOMS: atom_id res chain seq x y z
N MET A 1 73.79 19.11 -70.06
CA MET A 1 73.41 20.23 -70.94
C MET A 1 72.48 21.14 -70.14
N LYS A 2 72.76 22.45 -70.17
CA LYS A 2 72.14 23.50 -69.35
C LYS A 2 70.69 23.81 -69.78
N ASN A 3 70.02 24.58 -68.90
CA ASN A 3 68.91 25.54 -69.14
C ASN A 3 67.50 25.00 -68.82
N PHE A 4 66.59 25.68 -68.11
CA PHE A 4 66.43 27.13 -67.84
C PHE A 4 65.46 27.35 -66.66
N TYR A 5 65.64 28.43 -65.90
CA TYR A 5 64.66 28.96 -64.94
C TYR A 5 63.67 29.90 -65.64
N PHE A 6 62.38 29.85 -65.29
CA PHE A 6 61.50 31.02 -65.42
C PHE A 6 60.50 31.12 -64.25
N LEU A 7 60.49 32.34 -63.73
CA LEU A 7 59.80 33.01 -62.63
C LEU A 7 58.26 33.03 -62.74
N MET A 8 57.52 32.95 -61.60
CA MET A 8 56.33 33.77 -61.21
C MET A 8 55.75 33.21 -59.88
N VAL A 9 56.14 33.69 -58.68
CA VAL A 9 55.55 34.78 -57.86
C VAL A 9 54.02 34.69 -57.64
N CYS A 10 53.66 34.28 -56.41
CA CYS A 10 52.54 34.75 -55.56
C CYS A 10 52.55 33.87 -54.29
N LEU A 11 53.37 34.16 -53.28
CA LEU A 11 53.07 35.04 -52.14
C LEU A 11 51.62 34.93 -51.61
N MET A 12 51.36 33.93 -50.78
CA MET A 12 50.40 34.06 -49.69
C MET A 12 50.94 33.34 -48.46
N THR A 13 51.57 34.11 -47.58
CA THR A 13 51.84 33.77 -46.20
C THR A 13 50.52 33.66 -45.45
N ALA A 14 50.18 32.46 -44.98
CA ALA A 14 49.23 32.29 -43.88
C ALA A 14 49.91 31.36 -42.85
N LEU A 15 50.10 31.93 -41.67
CA LEU A 15 50.72 31.31 -40.50
C LEU A 15 50.05 29.96 -40.19
N LEU A 16 50.83 28.87 -40.21
CA LEU A 16 50.47 27.66 -39.50
C LEU A 16 50.71 27.93 -38.00
N ILE A 17 49.75 28.61 -37.38
CA ILE A 17 49.57 28.52 -35.93
C ILE A 17 49.07 27.09 -35.71
N SER A 18 49.97 26.24 -35.20
CA SER A 18 49.60 24.98 -34.57
C SER A 18 48.82 25.31 -33.31
N CYS A 19 47.53 25.60 -33.44
CA CYS A 19 46.59 25.43 -32.34
C CYS A 19 46.41 23.92 -32.20
N GLN A 20 47.24 23.31 -31.35
CA GLN A 20 46.78 22.16 -30.60
C GLN A 20 45.58 22.68 -29.82
N LYS A 21 44.38 22.32 -30.27
CA LYS A 21 43.18 22.50 -29.48
C LYS A 21 43.31 21.49 -28.34
N GLU A 22 44.07 21.85 -27.31
CA GLU A 22 43.79 21.33 -25.98
C GLU A 22 42.38 21.81 -25.68
N GLU A 23 41.41 20.97 -25.99
CA GLU A 23 40.13 21.08 -25.33
C GLU A 23 40.46 21.02 -23.84
N PRO A 24 40.00 21.99 -23.03
CA PRO A 24 40.04 21.77 -21.61
C PRO A 24 39.22 20.51 -21.40
N LYS A 25 39.88 19.39 -21.08
CA LYS A 25 39.23 18.33 -20.34
C LYS A 25 38.76 19.02 -19.08
N THR A 26 37.53 19.51 -19.07
CA THR A 26 36.75 19.54 -17.85
C THR A 26 36.86 18.12 -17.35
N THR A 27 37.72 17.94 -16.35
CA THR A 27 37.76 16.75 -15.52
C THR A 27 36.44 16.72 -14.76
N GLY A 28 35.34 16.55 -15.49
CA GLY A 28 34.09 16.08 -14.97
C GLY A 28 34.43 14.67 -14.54
N THR A 29 34.60 14.50 -13.24
CA THR A 29 34.70 13.19 -12.68
C THR A 29 33.43 12.41 -13.05
N THR A 30 33.60 11.19 -13.53
CA THR A 30 32.48 10.29 -13.85
C THR A 30 32.31 9.25 -12.76
N GLY A 31 31.09 8.77 -12.57
CA GLY A 31 30.75 7.62 -11.75
C GLY A 31 30.05 6.55 -12.58
N ILE A 32 29.89 5.37 -12.01
CA ILE A 32 29.23 4.24 -12.66
C ILE A 32 27.85 4.05 -12.03
N LEU A 33 26.83 3.90 -12.87
CA LEU A 33 25.48 3.55 -12.46
C LEU A 33 25.16 2.12 -12.90
N HIS A 34 24.59 1.35 -11.99
CA HIS A 34 23.93 0.08 -12.23
C HIS A 34 22.44 0.23 -11.92
N ILE A 35 21.57 -0.28 -12.79
CA ILE A 35 20.11 -0.15 -12.65
C ILE A 35 19.49 -1.54 -12.68
N ASP A 36 18.71 -1.85 -11.65
CA ASP A 36 17.87 -3.03 -11.59
C ASP A 36 16.40 -2.61 -11.78
N VAL A 37 15.73 -3.12 -12.82
CA VAL A 37 14.31 -2.86 -13.06
C VAL A 37 13.51 -4.08 -12.60
N GLY A 38 12.59 -3.86 -11.67
CA GLY A 38 11.68 -4.88 -11.16
C GLY A 38 10.22 -4.49 -11.41
N VAL A 39 9.32 -5.48 -11.40
CA VAL A 39 7.88 -5.23 -11.29
C VAL A 39 7.41 -5.75 -9.93
N ASP A 40 6.66 -4.92 -9.24
CA ASP A 40 5.91 -5.28 -8.05
C ASP A 40 4.42 -5.36 -8.44
N ILE A 41 3.91 -6.58 -8.60
CA ILE A 41 2.54 -6.86 -9.05
C ILE A 41 1.75 -7.41 -7.87
N HIS A 42 0.95 -6.54 -7.24
CA HIS A 42 -0.08 -6.93 -6.29
C HIS A 42 -1.43 -6.69 -6.96
N VAL A 43 -2.01 -7.72 -7.60
CA VAL A 43 -3.37 -7.72 -8.18
C VAL A 43 -4.07 -9.00 -7.73
N VAL A 44 -5.05 -8.90 -6.85
CA VAL A 44 -5.74 -10.06 -6.26
C VAL A 44 -7.08 -10.21 -6.95
N GLU A 45 -7.02 -10.95 -8.05
CA GLU A 45 -8.20 -11.40 -8.76
C GLU A 45 -8.60 -12.78 -8.26
N ARG A 46 -9.90 -12.97 -8.05
CA ARG A 46 -10.50 -14.29 -7.76
C ARG A 46 -10.25 -15.34 -8.86
N GLN A 47 -9.78 -14.94 -10.03
CA GLN A 47 -9.33 -15.85 -11.09
C GLN A 47 -8.17 -15.21 -11.88
N SER A 48 -6.94 -15.61 -11.55
CA SER A 48 -5.73 -15.28 -12.31
C SER A 48 -5.88 -15.61 -13.80
N LEU A 49 -6.18 -14.59 -14.61
CA LEU A 49 -6.20 -14.66 -16.07
C LEU A 49 -5.45 -13.48 -16.72
N LEU A 50 -4.52 -12.85 -15.98
CA LEU A 50 -3.60 -11.90 -16.61
C LEU A 50 -2.66 -12.65 -17.56
N LYS A 51 -2.92 -12.45 -18.85
CA LYS A 51 -2.14 -12.89 -19.98
C LYS A 51 -0.78 -12.19 -19.93
N SER A 52 0.29 -12.98 -19.72
CA SER A 52 1.73 -12.73 -19.98
C SER A 52 2.19 -11.26 -20.04
N THR A 53 3.13 -10.78 -19.23
CA THR A 53 4.42 -11.43 -18.94
C THR A 53 5.09 -10.76 -17.74
N LEU A 54 5.63 -11.57 -16.82
CA LEU A 54 6.57 -11.17 -15.77
C LEU A 54 7.94 -10.71 -16.34
N GLN A 55 7.99 -10.22 -17.58
CA GLN A 55 9.23 -9.84 -18.25
C GLN A 55 9.38 -8.32 -18.24
N THR A 56 10.27 -7.83 -17.40
CA THR A 56 10.76 -6.44 -17.43
C THR A 56 11.56 -6.13 -18.70
N GLU A 57 11.85 -7.15 -19.50
CA GLU A 57 12.60 -7.08 -20.75
C GLU A 57 12.04 -5.99 -21.69
N ASP A 58 10.71 -5.88 -21.83
CA ASP A 58 10.07 -4.91 -22.73
C ASP A 58 9.87 -3.51 -22.13
N PHE A 59 10.46 -3.22 -20.98
CA PHE A 59 10.31 -1.91 -20.34
C PHE A 59 11.20 -0.87 -21.01
N LYS A 60 10.62 0.30 -21.24
CA LYS A 60 11.35 1.50 -21.58
C LYS A 60 11.97 2.08 -20.31
N VAL A 61 13.25 2.43 -20.36
CA VAL A 61 14.00 3.04 -19.25
C VAL A 61 14.52 4.41 -19.66
N VAL A 62 14.26 5.43 -18.86
CA VAL A 62 14.71 6.80 -19.12
C VAL A 62 15.45 7.33 -17.90
N ILE A 63 16.68 7.81 -18.11
CA ILE A 63 17.51 8.39 -17.06
C ILE A 63 17.43 9.91 -17.18
N PHE A 64 17.10 10.57 -16.08
CA PHE A 64 16.98 12.02 -15.99
C PHE A 64 18.00 12.61 -15.02
N ARG A 65 18.42 13.85 -15.28
CA ARG A 65 19.00 14.69 -14.23
C ARG A 65 17.89 15.14 -13.28
N ALA A 66 18.26 15.50 -12.05
CA ALA A 66 17.35 16.01 -11.04
C ALA A 66 16.58 17.28 -11.46
N ASP A 67 17.00 17.98 -12.53
CA ASP A 67 16.28 19.12 -13.12
C ASP A 67 15.24 18.72 -14.19
N GLY A 68 15.04 17.42 -14.43
CA GLY A 68 14.12 16.87 -15.42
C GLY A 68 14.70 16.74 -16.84
N THR A 69 15.99 17.02 -17.04
CA THR A 69 16.64 16.84 -18.34
C THR A 69 16.86 15.36 -18.64
N VAL A 70 16.36 14.87 -19.78
CA VAL A 70 16.65 13.51 -20.27
C VAL A 70 18.13 13.36 -20.61
N VAL A 71 18.76 12.33 -20.05
CA VAL A 71 20.16 11.99 -20.25
C VAL A 71 20.31 10.82 -21.22
N MET A 72 19.57 9.74 -20.97
CA MET A 72 19.59 8.53 -21.79
C MET A 72 18.20 7.89 -21.82
N THR A 73 17.94 7.18 -22.91
CA THR A 73 16.71 6.42 -23.12
C THR A 73 17.07 5.07 -23.71
N PHE A 74 16.54 4.02 -23.11
CA PHE A 74 16.59 2.65 -23.62
C PHE A 74 15.15 2.26 -23.93
N GLU A 75 14.85 1.93 -25.18
CA GLU A 75 13.49 1.54 -25.59
C GLU A 75 13.11 0.16 -25.05
N ASN A 76 14.10 -0.64 -24.64
CA ASN A 76 13.94 -1.96 -24.07
C ASN A 76 15.03 -2.19 -23.01
N ALA A 77 14.66 -2.74 -21.86
CA ALA A 77 15.57 -2.91 -20.73
C ALA A 77 16.70 -3.93 -21.04
N LEU A 78 16.50 -4.87 -21.97
CA LEU A 78 17.56 -5.78 -22.44
C LEU A 78 18.66 -5.07 -23.23
N GLU A 79 18.35 -3.92 -23.84
CA GLU A 79 19.34 -3.13 -24.57
C GLU A 79 20.20 -2.25 -23.65
N MET A 80 19.81 -2.15 -22.37
CA MET A 80 20.55 -1.39 -21.38
C MET A 80 21.84 -2.15 -20.99
N PRO A 81 23.01 -1.50 -21.01
CA PRO A 81 24.26 -2.12 -20.58
C PRO A 81 24.28 -2.27 -19.04
N ASP A 82 24.95 -3.31 -18.55
CA ASP A 82 25.08 -3.60 -17.11
C ASP A 82 25.68 -2.44 -16.29
N MET A 83 26.48 -1.57 -16.93
CA MET A 83 27.13 -0.42 -16.30
C MET A 83 27.04 0.79 -17.23
N ILE A 84 26.57 1.90 -16.69
CA ILE A 84 26.38 3.16 -17.39
C ILE A 84 27.29 4.23 -16.77
N GLU A 85 28.15 4.85 -17.58
CA GLU A 85 29.02 5.93 -17.11
C GLU A 85 28.28 7.28 -17.19
N LEU A 86 28.21 8.00 -16.07
CA LEU A 86 27.54 9.30 -15.94
C LEU A 86 28.47 10.35 -15.32
N GLU A 87 28.29 11.62 -15.70
CA GLU A 87 28.95 12.74 -15.02
C GLU A 87 28.46 12.84 -13.57
N THR A 88 29.34 13.25 -12.64
CA THR A 88 28.91 13.50 -11.26
C THR A 88 27.75 14.48 -11.19
N GLY A 89 26.72 14.16 -10.40
CA GLY A 89 25.49 14.94 -10.32
C GLY A 89 24.37 14.15 -9.65
N TYR A 90 23.16 14.72 -9.67
CA TYR A 90 21.96 14.10 -9.12
C TYR A 90 21.02 13.67 -10.24
N TYR A 91 20.47 12.46 -10.13
CA TYR A 91 19.70 11.80 -11.17
C TYR A 91 18.50 11.05 -10.57
N TYR A 92 17.53 10.73 -11.42
CA TYR A 92 16.49 9.74 -11.14
C TYR A 92 16.21 8.93 -12.41
N VAL A 93 15.59 7.77 -12.26
CA VAL A 93 15.28 6.85 -13.38
C VAL A 93 13.79 6.58 -13.40
N GLU A 94 13.19 6.65 -14.59
CA GLU A 94 11.83 6.18 -14.85
C GLU A 94 11.89 4.88 -15.67
N ALA A 95 10.98 3.95 -15.38
CA ALA A 95 10.78 2.75 -16.17
C ALA A 95 9.28 2.47 -16.36
N HIS A 96 8.88 2.04 -17.56
CA HIS A 96 7.49 1.74 -17.84
C HIS A 96 7.29 0.75 -18.99
N SER A 97 6.14 0.07 -19.03
CA SER A 97 5.77 -0.82 -20.14
C SER A 97 5.32 -0.02 -21.38
N ASP A 98 5.40 -0.60 -22.59
CA ASP A 98 5.08 0.10 -23.84
C ASP A 98 3.61 -0.07 -24.29
N ASN A 99 2.66 0.15 -23.36
CA ASN A 99 1.23 -0.08 -23.62
C ASN A 99 0.30 0.87 -22.85
N ASN A 100 0.73 2.12 -22.65
CA ASN A 100 -0.07 3.15 -21.96
C ASN A 100 -1.25 3.64 -22.82
N LEU A 101 -2.39 2.98 -22.73
CA LEU A 101 -3.63 3.35 -23.42
C LEU A 101 -4.61 4.05 -22.47
N PRO A 102 -5.40 5.04 -22.94
CA PRO A 102 -6.38 5.74 -22.10
C PRO A 102 -7.41 4.81 -21.44
N ALA A 103 -7.89 3.82 -22.20
CA ALA A 103 -8.76 2.76 -21.73
C ALA A 103 -8.66 1.52 -22.65
N ALA A 104 -8.49 0.33 -22.08
CA ALA A 104 -8.43 -0.93 -22.84
C ALA A 104 -8.78 -2.14 -21.95
N PHE A 105 -9.35 -3.19 -22.55
CA PHE A 105 -9.56 -4.46 -21.84
C PHE A 105 -8.25 -5.27 -21.80
N GLU A 106 -7.98 -5.97 -20.68
CA GLU A 106 -6.81 -6.87 -20.51
C GLU A 106 -5.47 -6.21 -20.86
N ASN A 107 -5.29 -4.93 -20.54
CA ASN A 107 -4.09 -4.16 -20.90
C ASN A 107 -3.50 -3.45 -19.66
N PRO A 108 -2.81 -4.19 -18.78
CA PRO A 108 -2.15 -3.58 -17.63
C PRO A 108 -0.94 -2.75 -18.07
N TYR A 109 -0.87 -1.50 -17.61
CA TYR A 109 0.27 -0.61 -17.81
C TYR A 109 1.03 -0.43 -16.49
N TYR A 110 2.35 -0.61 -16.54
CA TYR A 110 3.24 -0.52 -15.38
C TYR A 110 4.15 0.70 -15.50
N TYR A 111 4.36 1.39 -14.40
CA TYR A 111 5.23 2.57 -14.30
C TYR A 111 5.94 2.58 -12.95
N GLY A 112 7.21 3.00 -12.94
CA GLY A 112 8.03 3.17 -11.75
C GLY A 112 8.98 4.33 -11.92
N VAL A 113 9.31 4.98 -10.81
CA VAL A 113 10.31 6.04 -10.74
C VAL A 113 11.15 5.86 -9.48
N SER A 114 12.47 6.03 -9.59
CA SER A 114 13.37 5.99 -8.44
C SER A 114 13.33 7.29 -7.64
N ASP A 115 13.79 7.24 -6.39
CA ASP A 115 14.24 8.44 -5.69
C ASP A 115 15.42 9.12 -6.43
N ILE A 116 15.67 10.38 -6.08
CA ILE A 116 16.84 11.10 -6.57
C ILE A 116 18.10 10.56 -5.87
N PHE A 117 19.08 10.13 -6.64
CA PHE A 117 20.38 9.63 -6.15
C PHE A 117 21.55 10.43 -6.71
N ALA A 118 22.72 10.29 -6.09
CA ALA A 118 23.93 11.03 -6.44
C ALA A 118 24.97 10.13 -7.12
N ILE A 119 25.40 10.52 -8.33
CA ILE A 119 26.57 9.93 -8.99
C ILE A 119 27.83 10.65 -8.51
N SER A 120 28.76 9.87 -7.95
CA SER A 120 30.02 10.36 -7.39
C SER A 120 31.24 9.81 -8.14
N SER A 121 32.34 10.58 -8.14
CA SER A 121 33.56 10.24 -8.89
C SER A 121 34.11 8.87 -8.54
N ASN A 122 34.35 8.03 -9.55
CA ASN A 122 34.96 6.69 -9.42
C ASN A 122 34.22 5.77 -8.42
N LEU A 123 32.96 6.06 -8.10
CA LEU A 123 32.10 5.23 -7.28
C LEU A 123 31.03 4.58 -8.16
N GLN A 124 30.61 3.39 -7.76
CA GLN A 124 29.49 2.67 -8.34
C GLN A 124 28.26 2.92 -7.48
N GLU A 125 27.18 3.34 -8.13
CA GLU A 125 25.85 3.49 -7.55
C GLU A 125 24.93 2.42 -8.13
N SER A 126 24.10 1.79 -7.29
CA SER A 126 23.10 0.81 -7.71
C SER A 126 21.72 1.32 -7.37
N VAL A 127 20.81 1.34 -8.34
CA VAL A 127 19.45 1.88 -8.19
C VAL A 127 18.45 0.84 -8.64
N THR A 128 17.47 0.55 -7.79
CA THR A 128 16.33 -0.30 -8.14
C THR A 128 15.14 0.57 -8.52
N VAL A 129 14.54 0.30 -9.67
CA VAL A 129 13.28 0.92 -10.10
C VAL A 129 12.17 -0.12 -9.99
N THR A 130 11.31 0.04 -8.99
CA THR A 130 10.16 -0.83 -8.78
C THR A 130 8.96 -0.29 -9.55
N CYS A 131 8.54 -0.98 -10.60
CA CYS A 131 7.38 -0.61 -11.38
C CYS A 131 6.10 -1.24 -10.80
N ARG A 132 5.04 -0.44 -10.66
CA ARG A 132 3.72 -0.87 -10.16
C ARG A 132 2.64 -0.64 -11.21
N LEU A 133 1.49 -1.29 -11.05
CA LEU A 133 0.35 -1.08 -11.95
C LEU A 133 -0.13 0.37 -11.84
N ALA A 134 -0.04 1.11 -12.94
CA ALA A 134 -0.39 2.53 -13.00
C ALA A 134 -1.83 2.80 -13.46
N ASN A 135 -2.57 1.75 -13.84
CA ASN A 135 -3.98 1.86 -14.19
C ASN A 135 -4.91 1.70 -12.98
N THR A 136 -6.12 2.20 -13.17
CA THR A 136 -7.31 1.75 -12.44
C THR A 136 -7.95 0.57 -13.16
N ILE A 137 -8.36 -0.44 -12.41
CA ILE A 137 -9.07 -1.62 -12.92
C ILE A 137 -10.58 -1.44 -12.66
N VAL A 138 -11.41 -1.81 -13.64
CA VAL A 138 -12.87 -1.78 -13.51
C VAL A 138 -13.47 -3.12 -13.96
N SER A 139 -14.38 -3.67 -13.15
CA SER A 139 -15.31 -4.73 -13.53
C SER A 139 -16.75 -4.27 -13.33
N VAL A 140 -17.69 -4.98 -13.96
CA VAL A 140 -19.13 -4.74 -13.81
C VAL A 140 -19.81 -6.06 -13.50
N VAL A 141 -20.59 -6.10 -12.42
CA VAL A 141 -21.36 -7.27 -12.00
C VAL A 141 -22.83 -6.91 -11.97
N TYR A 142 -23.66 -7.70 -12.66
CA TYR A 142 -25.11 -7.53 -12.66
C TYR A 142 -25.75 -8.52 -11.69
N SER A 143 -26.75 -8.07 -10.93
CA SER A 143 -27.50 -8.94 -10.02
C SER A 143 -28.28 -10.03 -10.77
N GLY A 144 -28.60 -11.12 -10.06
CA GLY A 144 -29.44 -12.19 -10.60
C GLY A 144 -30.79 -11.70 -11.14
N ASN A 145 -31.35 -10.66 -10.52
CA ASN A 145 -32.60 -10.06 -10.99
C ASN A 145 -32.44 -9.44 -12.39
N ILE A 146 -31.31 -8.79 -12.67
CA ILE A 146 -31.03 -8.23 -13.99
C ILE A 146 -30.78 -9.35 -14.99
N THR A 147 -29.92 -10.32 -14.65
CA THR A 147 -29.54 -11.40 -15.57
C THR A 147 -30.72 -12.26 -16.00
N ASP A 148 -31.74 -12.40 -15.12
CA ASP A 148 -32.89 -13.28 -15.35
C ASP A 148 -34.10 -12.57 -15.98
N ASN A 149 -34.28 -11.25 -15.74
CA ASN A 149 -35.53 -10.55 -16.06
C ASN A 149 -35.39 -9.40 -17.07
N PHE A 150 -34.18 -8.96 -17.40
CA PHE A 150 -33.95 -7.87 -18.36
C PHE A 150 -33.62 -8.43 -19.75
N LEU A 151 -34.10 -7.75 -20.78
CA LEU A 151 -33.92 -8.12 -22.20
C LEU A 151 -32.51 -7.80 -22.69
N ASP A 152 -31.98 -6.66 -22.25
CA ASP A 152 -30.64 -6.19 -22.59
C ASP A 152 -30.11 -5.29 -21.48
N TYR A 153 -28.79 -5.26 -21.31
CA TYR A 153 -28.11 -4.41 -20.36
C TYR A 153 -26.65 -4.19 -20.74
N SER A 154 -26.17 -2.97 -20.49
CA SER A 154 -24.76 -2.62 -20.66
C SER A 154 -24.36 -1.49 -19.72
N THR A 155 -23.10 -1.47 -19.33
CA THR A 155 -22.51 -0.39 -18.56
C THR A 155 -21.37 0.21 -19.37
N THR A 156 -21.46 1.50 -19.65
CA THR A 156 -20.37 2.27 -20.25
C THR A 156 -19.61 2.97 -19.13
N VAL A 157 -18.29 2.82 -19.14
CA VAL A 157 -17.38 3.53 -18.23
C VAL A 157 -16.45 4.38 -19.09
N SER A 158 -16.40 5.68 -18.81
CA SER A 158 -15.68 6.65 -19.63
C SER A 158 -14.89 7.64 -18.80
N SER A 159 -13.66 7.94 -19.24
CA SER A 159 -12.90 9.10 -18.79
C SER A 159 -12.92 10.18 -19.87
N SER A 160 -12.25 11.32 -19.61
CA SER A 160 -12.03 12.35 -20.64
C SER A 160 -11.17 11.89 -21.82
N LEU A 161 -10.45 10.77 -21.71
CA LEU A 161 -9.52 10.27 -22.73
C LEU A 161 -9.89 8.91 -23.33
N GLY A 162 -10.76 8.12 -22.68
CA GLY A 162 -11.07 6.75 -23.10
C GLY A 162 -12.44 6.27 -22.64
N THR A 163 -12.92 5.19 -23.24
CA THR A 163 -14.24 4.60 -22.92
C THR A 163 -14.22 3.10 -23.16
N LEU A 164 -14.82 2.34 -22.25
CA LEU A 164 -15.11 0.91 -22.42
C LEU A 164 -16.60 0.64 -22.19
N VAL A 165 -17.13 -0.34 -22.91
CA VAL A 165 -18.52 -0.78 -22.79
C VAL A 165 -18.53 -2.23 -22.32
N PHE A 166 -18.99 -2.44 -21.09
CA PHE A 166 -19.24 -3.73 -20.49
C PHE A 166 -20.63 -4.20 -20.93
N SER A 167 -20.65 -4.91 -22.05
CA SER A 167 -21.86 -5.56 -22.55
C SER A 167 -22.23 -6.79 -21.72
N ARG A 168 -23.43 -7.32 -21.91
CA ARG A 168 -23.96 -8.50 -21.18
C ARG A 168 -23.01 -9.71 -21.06
N GLU A 169 -22.19 -9.96 -22.07
CA GLU A 169 -21.26 -11.10 -22.10
C GLU A 169 -19.81 -10.70 -21.81
N GLU A 170 -19.55 -9.42 -21.54
CA GLU A 170 -18.20 -8.94 -21.27
C GLU A 170 -17.80 -9.27 -19.83
N THR A 171 -16.72 -10.04 -19.69
CA THR A 171 -16.18 -10.47 -18.40
C THR A 171 -14.76 -9.97 -18.18
N ARG A 172 -14.13 -9.34 -19.17
CA ARG A 172 -12.76 -8.86 -19.08
C ARG A 172 -12.68 -7.62 -18.22
N LEU A 173 -11.54 -7.47 -17.56
CA LEU A 173 -11.23 -6.27 -16.79
C LEU A 173 -10.88 -5.11 -17.72
N GLY A 174 -11.47 -3.96 -17.42
CA GLY A 174 -11.15 -2.70 -18.07
C GLY A 174 -10.03 -1.98 -17.33
N TYR A 175 -8.98 -1.60 -18.04
CA TYR A 175 -7.87 -0.81 -17.52
C TYR A 175 -8.02 0.62 -18.02
N PHE A 176 -8.07 1.57 -17.11
CA PHE A 176 -8.17 2.99 -17.40
C PHE A 176 -6.94 3.73 -16.87
N GLN A 177 -6.54 4.80 -17.54
CA GLN A 177 -5.70 5.81 -16.88
C GLN A 177 -6.49 6.42 -15.71
N THR A 178 -5.78 6.79 -14.64
CA THR A 178 -6.34 7.35 -13.39
C THR A 178 -6.89 8.77 -13.60
N LEU A 179 -8.00 8.85 -14.32
CA LEU A 179 -8.77 10.06 -14.59
C LEU A 179 -10.21 9.82 -14.15
N PRO A 180 -10.94 10.86 -13.70
CA PRO A 180 -12.33 10.71 -13.27
C PRO A 180 -13.16 9.89 -14.27
N LEU A 181 -13.89 8.90 -13.76
CA LEU A 181 -14.68 7.98 -14.56
C LEU A 181 -16.17 8.28 -14.38
N ASP A 182 -16.87 8.47 -15.49
CA ASP A 182 -18.32 8.50 -15.56
C ASP A 182 -18.86 7.10 -15.88
N ILE A 183 -19.93 6.71 -15.19
CA ILE A 183 -20.60 5.41 -15.37
C ILE A 183 -22.00 5.67 -15.91
N LEU A 184 -22.34 5.04 -17.03
CA LEU A 184 -23.67 5.05 -17.62
C LEU A 184 -24.15 3.61 -17.77
N VAL A 185 -25.18 3.23 -17.01
CA VAL A 185 -25.84 1.93 -17.13
C VAL A 185 -27.09 2.11 -17.98
N GLU A 186 -27.26 1.26 -18.98
CA GLU A 186 -28.45 1.17 -19.81
C GLU A 186 -29.10 -0.20 -19.59
N LEU A 187 -30.39 -0.20 -19.22
CA LEU A 187 -31.17 -1.40 -18.95
C LEU A 187 -32.42 -1.42 -19.83
N SER A 188 -32.73 -2.56 -20.45
CA SER A 188 -33.94 -2.77 -21.24
C SER A 188 -34.78 -3.91 -20.66
N TYR A 189 -36.08 -3.69 -20.47
CA TYR A 189 -37.02 -4.70 -19.98
C TYR A 189 -38.41 -4.52 -20.59
N GLN A 190 -39.28 -5.52 -20.42
CA GLN A 190 -40.69 -5.41 -20.81
C GLN A 190 -41.58 -5.30 -19.57
N LYS A 191 -42.58 -4.41 -19.63
CA LYS A 191 -43.67 -4.36 -18.65
C LYS A 191 -44.60 -5.57 -18.83
N LEU A 192 -45.46 -5.82 -17.83
CA LEU A 192 -46.47 -6.88 -17.87
C LEU A 192 -47.43 -6.79 -19.07
N ASP A 193 -47.57 -5.60 -19.67
CA ASP A 193 -48.38 -5.36 -20.87
C ASP A 193 -47.62 -5.60 -22.19
N GLY A 194 -46.36 -6.06 -22.12
CA GLY A 194 -45.49 -6.31 -23.28
C GLY A 194 -44.78 -5.07 -23.82
N THR A 195 -44.96 -3.89 -23.21
CA THR A 195 -44.30 -2.65 -23.65
C THR A 195 -42.81 -2.68 -23.29
N PRO A 196 -41.89 -2.48 -24.25
CA PRO A 196 -40.47 -2.35 -23.95
C PRO A 196 -40.19 -1.00 -23.28
N VAL A 197 -39.29 -1.01 -22.30
CA VAL A 197 -38.85 0.16 -21.54
C VAL A 197 -37.34 0.12 -21.47
N SER A 198 -36.72 1.27 -21.73
CA SER A 198 -35.30 1.49 -21.44
C SER A 198 -35.15 2.43 -20.26
N LYS A 199 -34.17 2.15 -19.40
CA LYS A 199 -33.82 2.96 -18.25
C LYS A 199 -32.31 3.22 -18.24
N THR A 200 -31.94 4.44 -17.89
CA THR A 200 -30.55 4.82 -17.66
C THR A 200 -30.31 5.08 -16.17
N LEU A 201 -29.16 4.64 -15.69
CA LEU A 201 -28.61 4.98 -14.38
C LEU A 201 -27.24 5.61 -14.58
N THR A 202 -26.86 6.52 -13.71
CA THR A 202 -25.57 7.22 -13.78
C THR A 202 -24.84 7.12 -12.46
N GLY A 203 -23.54 6.93 -12.52
CA GLY A 203 -22.62 6.99 -11.38
C GLY A 203 -21.31 7.65 -11.82
N ASN A 204 -20.39 7.85 -10.89
CA ASN A 204 -19.03 8.26 -11.19
C ASN A 204 -18.05 7.73 -10.15
N ILE A 205 -16.78 7.67 -10.53
CA ILE A 205 -15.63 7.47 -9.66
C ILE A 205 -14.78 8.74 -9.82
N PRO A 206 -14.87 9.70 -8.88
CA PRO A 206 -14.35 11.04 -9.08
C PRO A 206 -12.82 11.11 -9.00
N ASP A 207 -12.20 10.21 -8.24
CA ASP A 207 -10.75 10.17 -8.03
C ASP A 207 -10.24 8.71 -8.00
N PRO A 208 -10.20 8.05 -9.18
CA PRO A 208 -9.81 6.65 -9.25
C PRO A 208 -8.30 6.49 -9.01
N LEU A 209 -7.95 5.59 -8.09
CA LEU A 209 -6.56 5.34 -7.72
C LEU A 209 -5.88 4.33 -8.65
N ALA A 210 -4.57 4.49 -8.86
CA ALA A 210 -3.73 3.48 -9.50
C ALA A 210 -3.70 2.21 -8.62
N ASN A 211 -3.48 1.06 -9.25
CA ASN A 211 -3.42 -0.24 -8.57
C ASN A 211 -4.68 -0.56 -7.72
N ARG A 212 -5.84 -0.03 -8.12
CA ARG A 212 -7.12 -0.27 -7.45
C ARG A 212 -8.14 -0.86 -8.40
N HIS A 213 -8.93 -1.81 -7.90
CA HIS A 213 -10.03 -2.44 -8.63
C HIS A 213 -11.37 -1.93 -8.11
N TYR A 214 -12.15 -1.35 -9.00
CA TYR A 214 -13.53 -0.94 -8.77
C TYR A 214 -14.49 -1.94 -9.40
N GLU A 215 -15.27 -2.63 -8.58
CA GLU A 215 -16.37 -3.48 -9.03
C GLU A 215 -17.68 -2.68 -8.98
N ILE A 216 -18.26 -2.45 -10.16
CA ILE A 216 -19.54 -1.77 -10.30
C ILE A 216 -20.63 -2.84 -10.22
N GLN A 217 -21.31 -2.92 -9.07
CA GLN A 217 -22.45 -3.79 -8.88
C GLN A 217 -23.74 -3.07 -9.27
N VAL A 218 -24.42 -3.62 -10.26
CA VAL A 218 -25.68 -3.09 -10.77
C VAL A 218 -26.81 -4.00 -10.32
N ASP A 219 -27.73 -3.48 -9.52
CA ASP A 219 -28.94 -4.18 -9.12
C ASP A 219 -30.20 -3.41 -9.53
N ALA A 220 -31.18 -4.16 -10.02
CA ALA A 220 -32.48 -3.64 -10.40
C ALA A 220 -33.56 -4.71 -10.20
N SER A 221 -34.72 -4.30 -9.68
CA SER A 221 -35.91 -5.15 -9.55
C SER A 221 -37.12 -4.51 -10.24
N ILE A 222 -38.02 -5.35 -10.76
CA ILE A 222 -39.24 -4.91 -11.45
C ILE A 222 -40.45 -5.25 -10.55
N ASN A 223 -41.01 -4.28 -9.83
CA ASN A 223 -42.18 -4.47 -8.97
C ASN A 223 -43.39 -3.68 -9.49
N GLU A 224 -44.43 -4.36 -9.96
CA GLU A 224 -45.75 -3.76 -10.30
C GLU A 224 -45.71 -2.41 -11.07
N GLY A 225 -44.73 -2.24 -11.97
CA GLY A 225 -44.56 -1.04 -12.80
C GLY A 225 -43.67 0.07 -12.21
N MET A 226 -43.14 -0.09 -10.99
CA MET A 226 -42.07 0.73 -10.41
C MET A 226 -40.83 -0.12 -10.21
N ALA A 227 -39.73 0.29 -10.84
CA ALA A 227 -38.45 -0.39 -10.68
C ALA A 227 -37.57 0.37 -9.67
N ASN A 228 -36.97 -0.38 -8.74
CA ASN A 228 -35.95 0.13 -7.83
C ASN A 228 -34.58 -0.20 -8.41
N PHE A 229 -33.65 0.75 -8.36
CA PHE A 229 -32.34 0.65 -8.99
C PHE A 229 -31.27 1.10 -8.01
N GLN A 230 -30.17 0.36 -7.96
CA GLN A 230 -29.02 0.71 -7.15
C GLN A 230 -27.74 0.40 -7.92
N ILE A 231 -26.82 1.36 -7.90
CA ILE A 231 -25.43 1.12 -8.27
C ILE A 231 -24.67 1.11 -6.94
N LEU A 232 -24.03 0.00 -6.64
CA LEU A 232 -23.09 -0.13 -5.53
C LEU A 232 -21.69 -0.15 -6.14
N LEU A 233 -20.82 0.70 -5.62
CA LEU A 233 -19.40 0.65 -5.95
C LEU A 233 -18.71 -0.11 -4.83
N ASP A 234 -18.18 -1.27 -5.15
CA ASP A 234 -17.29 -2.01 -4.25
C ASP A 234 -15.86 -1.68 -4.65
N GLU A 235 -15.19 -0.88 -3.81
CA GLU A 235 -13.78 -0.60 -3.96
C GLU A 235 -13.01 -1.75 -3.33
N THR A 236 -12.60 -2.72 -4.14
CA THR A 236 -11.67 -3.74 -3.67
C THR A 236 -10.27 -3.14 -3.68
N VAL A 237 -9.75 -2.83 -2.49
CA VAL A 237 -8.30 -2.80 -2.29
C VAL A 237 -7.83 -4.21 -2.57
N VAL A 238 -6.89 -4.33 -3.50
CA VAL A 238 -6.19 -5.58 -3.71
C VAL A 238 -5.51 -5.98 -2.39
N GLU A 239 -5.97 -7.06 -1.74
CA GLU A 239 -5.28 -7.68 -0.61
C GLU A 239 -4.61 -8.97 -1.03
N VAL A 240 -3.28 -8.94 -1.17
CA VAL A 240 -2.33 -10.00 -0.78
C VAL A 240 -1.09 -9.16 -0.44
N GLU A 241 -0.45 -9.28 0.72
CA GLU A 241 -0.05 -10.52 1.35
C GLU A 241 0.06 -10.39 2.87
N VAL A 242 0.22 -11.52 3.55
CA VAL A 242 0.95 -11.52 4.84
C VAL A 242 2.26 -10.73 4.61
N VAL A 243 2.34 -9.52 5.22
CA VAL A 243 3.54 -8.68 5.50
C VAL A 243 4.23 -8.09 4.23
N ASP A 244 4.42 -6.77 3.99
CA ASP A 244 4.23 -5.55 4.81
C ASP A 244 4.31 -4.19 4.02
N ILE A 245 3.70 -3.14 4.62
CA ILE A 245 3.87 -1.65 4.55
C ILE A 245 3.17 -0.71 3.48
N SER A 246 2.12 0.00 4.00
CA SER A 246 1.58 1.41 3.92
C SER A 246 1.31 2.19 2.58
N ASP A 247 0.36 3.16 2.46
CA ASP A 247 -0.42 4.00 3.40
C ASP A 247 -1.79 4.49 2.80
N GLU A 248 -2.75 4.86 3.66
CA GLU A 248 -4.22 4.96 3.49
C GLU A 248 -4.76 6.23 2.77
N SER A 249 -6.00 6.28 2.25
CA SER A 249 -7.17 6.77 3.01
C SER A 249 -8.49 6.67 2.23
N GLY A 250 -9.59 6.24 2.89
CA GLY A 250 -10.93 6.76 2.57
C GLY A 250 -12.16 5.86 2.77
N ASN A 251 -12.56 5.55 4.02
CA ASN A 251 -13.95 5.86 4.43
C ASN A 251 -14.12 5.86 5.96
N GLN A 252 -14.14 7.06 6.54
CA GLN A 252 -14.57 7.26 7.91
C GLN A 252 -16.09 7.09 7.98
N GLN A 253 -16.55 5.92 8.44
CA GLN A 253 -17.66 5.92 9.39
C GLN A 253 -17.20 6.82 10.53
N ASN A 254 -17.95 7.88 10.82
CA ASN A 254 -17.62 8.79 11.92
C ASN A 254 -17.71 7.99 13.24
N GLY A 255 -16.62 7.31 13.61
CA GLY A 255 -16.51 6.41 14.76
C GLY A 255 -15.84 5.03 14.54
N ALA A 256 -15.46 4.61 13.33
CA ALA A 256 -14.72 3.35 13.15
C ALA A 256 -13.20 3.60 13.20
N VAL A 257 -12.50 2.81 13.99
CA VAL A 257 -11.04 2.85 14.17
C VAL A 257 -10.37 2.07 13.04
N GLY A 258 -9.44 2.70 12.34
CA GLY A 258 -8.66 2.11 11.25
C GLY A 258 -7.66 1.06 11.72
N TYR A 259 -7.15 0.26 10.78
CA TYR A 259 -6.11 -0.72 11.09
C TYR A 259 -4.83 0.01 11.50
N GLY A 260 -4.21 -0.40 12.61
CA GLY A 260 -3.00 0.22 13.13
C GLY A 260 -3.19 1.58 13.81
N GLU A 261 -4.42 2.09 13.92
CA GLU A 261 -4.73 3.30 14.71
C GLU A 261 -4.65 3.05 16.22
N ILE A 262 -4.81 1.80 16.65
CA ILE A 262 -4.45 1.30 17.98
C ILE A 262 -3.44 0.18 17.81
N LEU A 263 -2.36 0.19 18.59
CA LEU A 263 -1.37 -0.90 18.62
C LEU A 263 -1.37 -1.57 19.99
N ILE A 264 -1.09 -2.87 20.05
CA ILE A 264 -0.66 -3.51 21.30
C ILE A 264 0.84 -3.21 21.44
N THR A 265 1.24 -2.58 22.55
CA THR A 265 2.62 -2.10 22.75
C THR A 265 3.38 -2.84 23.82
N GLU A 266 2.69 -3.46 24.77
CA GLU A 266 3.35 -4.16 25.86
C GLU A 266 2.46 -5.29 26.40
N ILE A 267 3.04 -6.46 26.67
CA ILE A 267 2.31 -7.63 27.15
C ILE A 267 3.07 -8.25 28.32
N MET A 268 2.41 -8.36 29.47
CA MET A 268 2.86 -9.18 30.60
C MET A 268 2.07 -10.49 30.60
N TYR A 269 2.66 -11.53 30.03
CA TYR A 269 2.04 -12.86 29.91
C TYR A 269 2.54 -13.88 30.95
N ASP A 270 3.67 -13.63 31.62
CA ASP A 270 4.27 -14.55 32.62
C ASP A 270 4.89 -13.74 33.78
N PRO A 271 4.08 -13.12 34.64
CA PRO A 271 4.56 -12.35 35.79
C PRO A 271 5.24 -13.25 36.85
N ASP A 272 6.29 -12.75 37.52
CA ASP A 272 6.96 -13.48 38.63
C ASP A 272 6.43 -13.03 40.00
N ALA A 273 6.07 -11.74 40.13
CA ALA A 273 5.64 -11.16 41.41
C ALA A 273 4.23 -11.61 41.83
N LEU A 274 3.37 -11.89 40.84
CA LEU A 274 2.00 -12.39 41.00
C LEU A 274 1.81 -13.58 40.06
N GLY A 275 0.86 -14.47 40.34
CA GLY A 275 0.57 -15.57 39.41
C GLY A 275 -0.20 -15.08 38.18
N ASP A 276 -0.14 -15.83 37.07
CA ASP A 276 -0.81 -15.52 35.79
C ASP A 276 -2.29 -15.15 35.97
N THR A 277 -3.00 -15.82 36.88
CA THR A 277 -4.41 -15.54 37.14
C THR A 277 -4.69 -14.18 37.78
N GLU A 278 -3.65 -13.45 38.20
CA GLU A 278 -3.72 -12.17 38.90
C GLU A 278 -2.89 -11.07 38.22
N GLY A 279 -1.69 -11.38 37.73
CA GLY A 279 -0.67 -10.41 37.33
C GLY A 279 -0.59 -10.06 35.86
N GLU A 280 -1.34 -10.73 34.98
CA GLU A 280 -1.29 -10.49 33.53
C GLU A 280 -1.90 -9.14 33.13
N TRP A 281 -1.37 -8.54 32.08
CA TRP A 281 -1.93 -7.33 31.46
C TRP A 281 -1.46 -7.15 30.01
N ILE A 282 -2.24 -6.37 29.26
CA ILE A 282 -1.99 -5.98 27.87
C ILE A 282 -2.09 -4.46 27.82
N GLU A 283 -1.14 -3.80 27.19
CA GLU A 283 -1.18 -2.37 26.93
C GLU A 283 -1.48 -2.10 25.46
N ILE A 284 -2.30 -1.07 25.23
CA ILE A 284 -2.52 -0.49 23.92
C ILE A 284 -2.05 0.96 23.85
N TYR A 285 -1.73 1.42 22.64
CA TYR A 285 -1.33 2.78 22.32
C TYR A 285 -2.20 3.34 21.21
N ASN A 286 -2.68 4.59 21.36
CA ASN A 286 -3.33 5.30 20.27
C ASN A 286 -2.28 5.88 19.33
N ASN A 287 -2.13 5.21 18.19
CA ASN A 287 -1.19 5.53 17.12
C ASN A 287 -1.79 6.47 16.06
N SER A 288 -3.06 6.86 16.20
CA SER A 288 -3.72 7.83 15.33
C SER A 288 -3.43 9.28 15.77
N THR A 289 -3.87 10.23 14.94
CA THR A 289 -3.83 11.67 15.27
C THR A 289 -5.11 12.17 15.96
N GLN A 290 -6.08 11.29 16.21
CA GLN A 290 -7.39 11.62 16.75
C GLN A 290 -7.61 10.96 18.12
N THR A 291 -8.45 11.55 18.97
CA THR A 291 -8.92 10.85 20.18
C THR A 291 -9.81 9.71 19.75
N ILE A 292 -9.52 8.50 20.23
CA ILE A 292 -10.30 7.30 19.95
C ILE A 292 -11.18 6.99 21.16
N ASN A 293 -12.48 6.80 20.94
CA ASN A 293 -13.35 6.25 21.95
C ASN A 293 -13.30 4.72 21.89
N LEU A 294 -12.89 4.08 22.98
CA LEU A 294 -12.74 2.63 23.05
C LEU A 294 -14.07 1.88 23.25
N GLN A 295 -15.19 2.59 23.41
CA GLN A 295 -16.48 1.97 23.66
C GLN A 295 -16.89 1.03 22.52
N HIS A 296 -17.35 -0.15 22.90
CA HIS A 296 -17.76 -1.27 22.05
C HIS A 296 -16.65 -1.89 21.21
N LEU A 297 -15.37 -1.50 21.39
CA LEU A 297 -14.28 -2.26 20.82
C LEU A 297 -14.23 -3.65 21.45
N LEU A 298 -13.86 -4.62 20.62
CA LEU A 298 -13.83 -6.03 20.97
C LEU A 298 -12.38 -6.48 21.06
N LEU A 299 -12.00 -7.12 22.17
CA LEU A 299 -10.72 -7.79 22.33
C LEU A 299 -10.94 -9.30 22.28
N GLY A 300 -10.12 -9.98 21.51
CA GLY A 300 -10.21 -11.41 21.29
C GLY A 300 -8.86 -12.10 21.27
N ARG A 301 -8.91 -13.42 21.33
CA ARG A 301 -7.76 -14.31 21.29
C ARG A 301 -8.04 -15.46 20.32
N GLU A 302 -7.13 -15.72 19.39
CA GLU A 302 -7.37 -16.67 18.30
C GLU A 302 -8.72 -16.36 17.61
N ASP A 303 -9.63 -17.34 17.55
CA ASP A 303 -10.99 -17.22 17.01
C ASP A 303 -12.05 -16.84 18.07
N ASP A 304 -11.66 -16.51 19.30
CA ASP A 304 -12.56 -16.27 20.44
C ASP A 304 -12.55 -14.79 20.86
N ILE A 305 -13.65 -14.08 20.55
CA ILE A 305 -13.87 -12.72 21.06
C ILE A 305 -14.41 -12.82 22.46
N SER A 306 -13.62 -12.40 23.44
CA SER A 306 -13.90 -12.71 24.83
C SER A 306 -14.12 -11.49 25.71
N PHE A 307 -13.81 -10.27 25.22
CA PHE A 307 -13.98 -9.04 25.99
C PHE A 307 -14.53 -7.88 25.15
N VAL A 308 -15.56 -7.22 25.67
CA VAL A 308 -16.18 -6.02 25.08
C VAL A 308 -15.98 -4.84 26.03
N ILE A 309 -15.51 -3.72 25.51
CA ILE A 309 -15.34 -2.50 26.30
C ILE A 309 -16.69 -1.78 26.39
N GLU A 310 -17.39 -1.90 27.51
CA GLU A 310 -18.71 -1.25 27.70
C GLU A 310 -18.61 0.24 28.05
N GLU A 311 -17.45 0.67 28.58
CA GLU A 311 -17.24 2.02 29.07
C GLU A 311 -16.84 2.99 27.95
N SER A 312 -17.37 4.21 28.00
CA SER A 312 -16.93 5.30 27.12
C SER A 312 -15.59 5.84 27.60
N ILE A 313 -14.51 5.35 27.01
CA ILE A 313 -13.14 5.70 27.35
C ILE A 313 -12.55 6.47 26.17
N GLU A 314 -12.24 7.74 26.38
CA GLU A 314 -11.55 8.58 25.40
C GLU A 314 -10.05 8.39 25.57
N LEU A 315 -9.39 7.78 24.59
CA LEU A 315 -7.94 7.61 24.51
C LEU A 315 -7.36 8.68 23.59
N PRO A 316 -6.70 9.74 24.10
CA PRO A 316 -6.11 10.78 23.26
C PRO A 316 -4.97 10.26 22.38
N PRO A 317 -4.58 11.01 21.32
CA PRO A 317 -3.40 10.68 20.53
C PRO A 317 -2.15 10.55 21.40
N ALA A 318 -1.31 9.56 21.07
CA ALA A 318 -0.05 9.29 21.75
C ALA A 318 -0.15 8.94 23.25
N GLU A 319 -1.32 8.51 23.70
CA GLU A 319 -1.55 8.01 25.06
C GLU A 319 -1.67 6.48 25.08
N TYR A 320 -1.42 5.91 26.26
CA TYR A 320 -1.46 4.48 26.52
C TYR A 320 -2.65 4.11 27.40
N PHE A 321 -3.17 2.89 27.21
CA PHE A 321 -4.24 2.33 28.02
C PHE A 321 -3.96 0.87 28.36
N VAL A 322 -4.14 0.49 29.63
CA VAL A 322 -3.78 -0.84 30.11
C VAL A 322 -5.02 -1.67 30.43
N PHE A 323 -5.16 -2.81 29.77
CA PHE A 323 -6.12 -3.86 30.12
C PHE A 323 -5.45 -4.83 31.09
N LYS A 324 -5.91 -4.82 32.33
CA LYS A 324 -5.31 -5.62 33.40
C LYS A 324 -6.20 -6.78 33.82
N ARG A 325 -5.59 -7.89 34.22
CA ARG A 325 -6.36 -9.04 34.71
C ARG A 325 -7.07 -8.74 36.02
N THR A 326 -6.34 -8.12 36.94
CA THR A 326 -6.85 -7.67 38.24
C THR A 326 -6.31 -6.29 38.60
N GLU A 327 -6.91 -5.63 39.59
CA GLU A 327 -6.42 -4.34 40.09
C GLU A 327 -5.01 -4.43 40.68
N GLN A 328 -4.55 -5.63 41.07
CA GLN A 328 -3.22 -5.86 41.64
C GLN A 328 -2.13 -6.00 40.56
N ALA A 329 -2.52 -6.31 39.31
CA ALA A 329 -1.57 -6.54 38.23
C ALA A 329 -0.67 -5.33 37.97
N VAL A 330 -1.24 -4.13 38.09
CA VAL A 330 -0.56 -2.86 37.82
C VAL A 330 -1.32 -1.67 38.41
N GLU A 331 -0.59 -0.69 38.96
CA GLU A 331 -1.15 0.55 39.51
C GLU A 331 -1.00 1.73 38.52
N VAL A 332 -1.91 1.83 37.54
CA VAL A 332 -1.97 2.94 36.56
C VAL A 332 -3.36 3.53 36.46
N THR A 333 -3.45 4.82 36.12
CA THR A 333 -4.74 5.56 36.09
C THR A 333 -5.60 5.19 34.87
N ASN A 334 -5.00 5.07 33.69
CA ASN A 334 -5.70 4.73 32.45
C ASN A 334 -5.73 3.20 32.29
N SER A 335 -6.62 2.54 33.02
CA SER A 335 -6.77 1.08 32.93
C SER A 335 -8.20 0.57 33.08
N LEU A 336 -8.43 -0.64 32.57
CA LEU A 336 -9.68 -1.39 32.73
C LEU A 336 -9.38 -2.85 33.05
N SER A 337 -10.14 -3.44 33.97
CA SER A 337 -9.96 -4.84 34.36
C SER A 337 -10.78 -5.78 33.45
N TYR A 338 -10.10 -6.69 32.73
CA TYR A 338 -10.77 -7.73 31.92
C TYR A 338 -11.12 -9.00 32.72
N ASN A 339 -10.71 -9.08 34.00
CA ASN A 339 -10.96 -10.22 34.88
C ASN A 339 -10.46 -11.54 34.26
N SER A 340 -11.37 -12.48 33.98
CA SER A 340 -11.04 -13.77 33.36
C SER A 340 -11.40 -13.85 31.88
N ALA A 341 -11.77 -12.72 31.25
CA ALA A 341 -12.20 -12.69 29.85
C ALA A 341 -11.07 -13.08 28.90
N ILE A 342 -9.85 -12.60 29.16
CA ILE A 342 -8.66 -12.92 28.37
C ILE A 342 -7.78 -13.86 29.20
N ASN A 343 -7.17 -14.83 28.52
CA ASN A 343 -6.16 -15.71 29.10
C ASN A 343 -4.94 -15.67 28.18
N LEU A 344 -3.81 -15.24 28.73
CA LEU A 344 -2.54 -15.23 28.01
C LEU A 344 -1.84 -16.56 28.26
N ASN A 345 -1.29 -17.15 27.21
CA ASN A 345 -0.41 -18.31 27.32
C ASN A 345 1.04 -17.84 27.38
N ASN A 346 1.84 -18.47 28.23
CA ASN A 346 3.27 -18.17 28.37
C ASN A 346 4.11 -18.59 27.15
N THR A 347 3.48 -19.23 26.17
CA THR A 347 4.10 -19.64 24.91
C THR A 347 3.63 -18.81 23.71
N GLY A 348 2.71 -17.87 23.89
CA GLY A 348 2.13 -17.10 22.80
C GLY A 348 0.63 -17.30 22.60
N ASN A 349 -0.02 -16.25 22.10
CA ASN A 349 -1.35 -16.26 21.53
C ASN A 349 -1.46 -15.22 20.42
N LEU A 350 -2.40 -15.45 19.51
CA LEU A 350 -2.93 -14.38 18.66
C LEU A 350 -3.87 -13.51 19.51
N LEU A 351 -3.51 -12.25 19.73
CA LEU A 351 -4.38 -11.23 20.31
C LEU A 351 -4.91 -10.34 19.19
N ALA A 352 -6.18 -9.95 19.25
CA ALA A 352 -6.79 -9.10 18.25
C ALA A 352 -7.75 -8.07 18.88
N ILE A 353 -7.81 -6.89 18.26
CA ILE A 353 -8.70 -5.79 18.58
C ILE A 353 -9.57 -5.52 17.35
N TYR A 354 -10.88 -5.46 17.53
CA TYR A 354 -11.84 -5.20 16.45
C TYR A 354 -12.75 -4.02 16.79
N ASN A 355 -13.27 -3.39 15.74
CA ASN A 355 -14.37 -2.45 15.85
C ASN A 355 -15.65 -3.11 16.38
N ALA A 356 -16.59 -2.27 16.80
CA ALA A 356 -17.90 -2.71 17.30
C ALA A 356 -18.59 -3.70 16.35
N GLY A 357 -19.07 -4.79 16.94
CA GLY A 357 -19.74 -5.90 16.26
C GLY A 357 -20.31 -6.86 17.29
N THR A 358 -20.45 -8.12 16.91
CA THR A 358 -20.83 -9.21 17.82
C THR A 358 -19.67 -10.19 18.00
N GLU A 359 -19.70 -11.02 19.04
CA GLU A 359 -18.68 -12.07 19.26
C GLU A 359 -18.52 -13.00 18.04
N THR A 360 -19.59 -13.24 17.28
CA THR A 360 -19.56 -14.12 16.09
C THR A 360 -19.36 -13.38 14.77
N GLU A 361 -19.53 -12.06 14.77
CA GLU A 361 -19.39 -11.18 13.61
C GLU A 361 -18.78 -9.85 14.10
N PRO A 362 -17.47 -9.81 14.41
CA PRO A 362 -16.79 -8.57 14.81
C PRO A 362 -16.87 -7.51 13.70
N GLY A 363 -16.68 -6.25 14.09
CA GLY A 363 -16.38 -5.20 13.14
C GLY A 363 -15.00 -5.37 12.51
N ALA A 364 -14.59 -4.39 11.70
CA ALA A 364 -13.27 -4.41 11.06
C ALA A 364 -12.13 -4.56 12.09
N LEU A 365 -11.11 -5.34 11.72
CA LEU A 365 -9.90 -5.54 12.52
C LEU A 365 -9.15 -4.20 12.68
N ILE A 366 -8.78 -3.87 13.91
CA ILE A 366 -7.98 -2.70 14.25
C ILE A 366 -6.51 -3.12 14.36
N PHE A 367 -6.21 -4.19 15.09
CA PHE A 367 -4.85 -4.68 15.21
C PHE A 367 -4.84 -6.13 15.69
N ALA A 368 -3.89 -6.92 15.20
CA ALA A 368 -3.67 -8.27 15.69
C ALA A 368 -2.18 -8.55 15.82
N LEU A 369 -1.81 -9.33 16.84
CA LEU A 369 -0.43 -9.65 17.18
C LEU A 369 -0.36 -11.09 17.68
N ASN A 370 0.47 -11.92 17.04
CA ASN A 370 0.78 -13.25 17.54
C ASN A 370 2.14 -13.25 18.25
N TYR A 371 2.13 -13.02 19.57
CA TYR A 371 3.36 -12.93 20.36
C TYR A 371 4.04 -14.29 20.62
N GLY A 372 3.53 -15.37 20.03
CA GLY A 372 4.17 -16.69 19.99
C GLY A 372 4.98 -16.97 18.74
N GLU A 373 5.01 -16.05 17.77
CA GLU A 373 5.76 -16.23 16.52
C GLU A 373 7.26 -16.07 16.69
N ASP A 374 8.00 -16.50 15.66
CA ASP A 374 9.45 -16.40 15.62
C ASP A 374 9.92 -14.95 15.79
N GLY A 375 10.84 -14.74 16.72
CA GLY A 375 11.46 -13.43 16.97
C GLY A 375 10.96 -12.73 18.24
N PHE A 376 9.79 -13.11 18.79
CA PHE A 376 9.32 -12.51 20.04
C PHE A 376 10.18 -12.92 21.24
N PRO A 377 10.43 -12.02 22.21
CA PRO A 377 11.20 -12.36 23.40
C PRO A 377 10.45 -13.34 24.31
N THR A 378 11.18 -14.27 24.90
CA THR A 378 10.65 -15.23 25.87
C THR A 378 11.22 -14.96 27.25
N GLY A 379 10.40 -15.10 28.30
CA GLY A 379 10.87 -14.99 29.69
C GLY A 379 9.71 -14.97 30.67
N SER A 380 10.05 -14.82 31.95
CA SER A 380 9.10 -14.57 33.04
C SER A 380 9.58 -13.36 33.87
N GLY A 381 8.67 -12.75 34.63
CA GLY A 381 8.94 -11.57 35.46
C GLY A 381 9.19 -10.28 34.70
N ALA A 382 8.98 -10.28 33.39
CA ALA A 382 9.17 -9.13 32.52
C ALA A 382 8.20 -9.18 31.34
N SER A 383 7.58 -8.05 31.02
CA SER A 383 6.78 -7.90 29.81
C SER A 383 7.66 -7.93 28.57
N ILE A 384 7.05 -8.29 27.46
CA ILE A 384 7.58 -7.95 26.14
C ILE A 384 7.04 -6.58 25.75
N CYS A 385 7.91 -5.70 25.26
CA CYS A 385 7.57 -4.36 24.85
C CYS A 385 8.03 -4.09 23.41
N LEU A 386 7.16 -3.42 22.65
CA LEU A 386 7.48 -2.91 21.32
C LEU A 386 8.51 -1.78 21.44
N ASN A 387 9.54 -1.80 20.61
CA ASN A 387 10.52 -0.71 20.53
C ASN A 387 9.79 0.63 20.24
N PRO A 388 9.99 1.69 21.05
CA PRO A 388 9.39 3.01 20.81
C PRO A 388 9.69 3.62 19.45
N MET A 389 10.73 3.15 18.76
CA MET A 389 11.07 3.58 17.39
C MET A 389 10.26 2.85 16.30
N MET A 390 9.48 1.84 16.66
CA MET A 390 8.75 0.93 15.78
C MET A 390 7.23 1.03 15.98
N LEU A 391 6.72 2.22 16.34
CA LEU A 391 5.28 2.50 16.55
C LEU A 391 4.52 2.61 15.21
N ASN A 392 4.45 1.51 14.47
CA ASN A 392 3.59 1.35 13.30
C ASN A 392 3.15 -0.11 13.20
N ALA A 393 1.98 -0.38 12.60
CA ALA A 393 1.36 -1.71 12.65
C ALA A 393 2.22 -2.80 11.99
N ALA A 394 2.89 -2.47 10.89
CA ALA A 394 3.79 -3.35 10.17
C ALA A 394 4.95 -3.85 11.04
N GLU A 395 5.71 -2.92 11.62
CA GLU A 395 6.82 -3.29 12.49
C GLU A 395 6.34 -3.91 13.80
N ALA A 396 5.17 -3.52 14.29
CA ALA A 396 4.61 -4.02 15.55
C ALA A 396 4.20 -5.49 15.50
N VAL A 397 3.94 -6.08 14.32
CA VAL A 397 3.66 -7.52 14.20
C VAL A 397 4.93 -8.37 14.10
N LEU A 398 6.09 -7.76 13.87
CA LEU A 398 7.37 -8.48 13.75
C LEU A 398 8.00 -8.67 15.12
N GLY A 399 8.24 -9.92 15.53
CA GLY A 399 8.89 -10.22 16.81
C GLY A 399 10.26 -9.55 16.98
N THR A 400 10.97 -9.29 15.88
CA THR A 400 12.26 -8.56 15.89
C THR A 400 12.17 -7.11 16.36
N SER A 401 10.97 -6.53 16.40
CA SER A 401 10.71 -5.18 16.90
C SER A 401 10.43 -5.16 18.41
N TRP A 402 10.36 -6.32 19.05
CA TRP A 402 10.05 -6.47 20.47
C TRP A 402 11.28 -6.88 21.27
N CYS A 403 11.34 -6.42 22.52
CA CYS A 403 12.36 -6.81 23.48
C CYS A 403 11.72 -7.00 24.86
N THR A 404 12.48 -7.59 25.78
CA THR A 404 12.06 -7.71 27.18
C THR A 404 12.25 -6.37 27.88
N SER A 405 11.22 -5.92 28.61
CA SER A 405 11.30 -4.71 29.42
C SER A 405 12.37 -4.81 30.51
N THR A 406 12.95 -3.67 30.88
CA THR A 406 14.08 -3.54 31.81
C THR A 406 13.79 -2.65 33.01
N SER A 407 12.82 -1.76 32.90
CA SER A 407 12.34 -0.86 33.94
C SER A 407 11.41 -1.60 34.90
N ALA A 408 11.61 -1.47 36.21
CA ALA A 408 10.70 -2.08 37.19
C ALA A 408 9.46 -1.21 37.41
N TYR A 409 8.28 -1.84 37.48
CA TYR A 409 7.02 -1.15 37.82
C TYR A 409 6.50 -1.57 39.21
N SER A 410 5.24 -1.22 39.53
CA SER A 410 4.66 -1.27 40.88
C SER A 410 4.75 -2.63 41.60
N THR A 411 4.77 -3.76 40.88
CA THR A 411 4.84 -5.11 41.48
C THR A 411 6.28 -5.55 41.78
N GLY A 412 7.27 -4.93 41.13
CA GLY A 412 8.66 -5.36 41.12
C GLY A 412 9.07 -6.18 39.88
N ASP A 413 8.10 -6.64 39.07
CA ASP A 413 8.36 -7.16 37.72
C ASP A 413 8.80 -6.03 36.79
N LEU A 414 9.33 -6.38 35.61
CA LEU A 414 9.82 -5.42 34.63
C LEU A 414 8.75 -5.09 33.59
N GLY A 415 8.52 -3.81 33.34
CA GLY A 415 7.53 -3.27 32.42
C GLY A 415 7.38 -1.76 32.54
N THR A 416 6.73 -1.14 31.56
CA THR A 416 6.52 0.30 31.46
C THR A 416 5.04 0.71 31.34
N PRO A 417 4.11 0.07 32.08
CA PRO A 417 2.69 0.24 31.85
C PRO A 417 2.24 1.71 32.03
N GLY A 418 1.44 2.18 31.08
CA GLY A 418 0.92 3.53 30.97
C GLY A 418 1.94 4.57 30.48
N THR A 419 3.13 4.16 30.02
CA THR A 419 4.22 5.08 29.64
C THR A 419 4.98 4.58 28.40
N VAL A 420 5.95 5.38 27.93
CA VAL A 420 6.78 4.96 26.78
C VAL A 420 7.63 3.76 27.15
N ASN A 421 7.60 2.74 26.28
CA ASN A 421 8.37 1.51 26.40
C ASN A 421 9.87 1.73 26.53
N ASP A 422 10.57 0.76 27.12
CA ASP A 422 12.02 0.73 27.09
C ASP A 422 12.53 0.54 25.65
N PRO A 423 13.59 1.26 25.24
CA PRO A 423 14.20 1.03 23.94
C PRO A 423 14.91 -0.32 23.90
N CYS A 424 14.67 -1.07 22.82
CA CYS A 424 15.41 -2.31 22.57
C CYS A 424 16.89 -2.00 22.32
N GLN A 425 17.77 -2.75 22.98
CA GLN A 425 19.22 -2.50 23.02
C GLN A 425 20.01 -3.26 21.97
#